data_AF-U9TMR7-F1
#
_entry.id   AF-U9TMR7-F1
#
_cell.length_a   1.000
_cell.length_b   1.000
_cell.length_c   1.000
_cell.angle_alpha   90.00
_cell.angle_beta   90.00
_cell.angle_gamma   90.00
#
_symmetry.space_group_name_H-M   'P 1'
#
loop_
_entity.id
_entity.type
_entity.pdbx_description
1 polymer ?
#
loop_
_entity_poly.entity_id
_entity_poly.type
_entity_poly.pdbx_seq_one_letter_code
_entity_poly.pdbx_strand_id
1 'polypeptide(L)'
;MNKIRKTAEKNPTLKVDLNASLQAPINLIRNVFDRQFLKDELFKTFTAASETEMERLWETMQLVDDSVTNEDRTAEHIRQRPLLQNFFEHCCTARHYSFTIKKCGEPACTICRPPCCLPEDFEQLHRLPDPQPGEDMHYKSFEELYGKATTEDQIFA
;
A
#
# COMPACT_ATOMS: atom_id res chain seq x y z
N MET A 1 7.82 -16.60 15.60
CA MET A 1 8.87 -15.93 14.79
C MET A 1 10.23 -15.81 15.50
N ASN A 2 10.31 -15.36 16.76
CA ASN A 2 11.61 -15.17 17.44
C ASN A 2 12.51 -16.42 17.52
N LYS A 3 11.95 -17.63 17.66
CA LYS A 3 12.72 -18.88 17.66
C LYS A 3 13.44 -19.10 16.32
N ILE A 4 12.73 -18.91 15.19
CA ILE A 4 13.29 -19.10 13.84
C ILE A 4 14.41 -18.09 13.56
N ARG A 5 14.25 -16.82 13.97
CA ARG A 5 15.30 -15.81 13.82
C ARG A 5 16.59 -16.20 14.55
N LYS A 6 16.49 -16.64 15.80
CA LYS A 6 17.63 -17.16 16.58
C LYS A 6 18.27 -18.41 15.97
N THR A 7 17.47 -19.26 15.33
CA THR A 7 17.99 -20.43 14.61
C THR A 7 18.72 -20.03 13.33
N ALA A 8 18.24 -19.01 12.61
CA ALA A 8 18.87 -18.49 11.40
C ALA A 8 20.26 -17.92 11.67
N GLU A 9 20.45 -17.22 12.79
CA GLU A 9 21.77 -16.70 13.22
C GLU A 9 22.82 -17.82 13.37
N LYS A 10 22.39 -19.03 13.72
CA LYS A 10 23.26 -20.20 13.92
C LYS A 10 23.35 -21.09 12.69
N ASN A 11 22.51 -20.87 11.68
CA ASN A 11 22.47 -21.66 10.47
C ASN A 11 22.38 -20.75 9.24
N PRO A 12 23.54 -20.37 8.65
CA PRO A 12 23.60 -19.46 7.51
C PRO A 12 22.86 -19.97 6.27
N THR A 13 22.70 -21.29 6.09
CA THR A 13 22.02 -21.87 4.92
C THR A 13 20.50 -21.93 5.09
N LEU A 14 19.97 -21.69 6.29
CA LEU A 14 18.55 -21.88 6.59
C LEU A 14 17.62 -21.15 5.61
N LYS A 15 17.97 -19.92 5.20
CA LYS A 15 17.19 -19.16 4.21
C LYS A 15 17.14 -19.87 2.85
N VAL A 16 18.30 -20.34 2.39
CA VAL A 16 18.43 -21.04 1.10
C VAL A 16 17.69 -22.38 1.14
N ASP A 17 17.91 -23.16 2.20
CA ASP A 17 17.29 -24.49 2.36
C ASP A 17 15.77 -24.38 2.49
N LEU A 18 15.28 -23.40 3.25
CA LEU A 18 13.85 -23.16 3.38
C LEU A 18 13.24 -22.76 2.03
N ASN A 19 13.85 -21.83 1.31
CA ASN A 19 13.39 -21.43 -0.02
C ASN A 19 13.36 -22.63 -0.98
N ALA A 20 14.42 -23.45 -0.99
CA ALA A 20 14.48 -24.64 -1.83
C ALA A 20 13.38 -25.66 -1.47
N SER A 21 13.16 -25.92 -0.18
CA SER A 21 12.12 -26.85 0.28
C SER A 21 10.70 -26.40 -0.07
N LEU A 22 10.45 -25.09 -0.14
CA LEU A 22 9.15 -24.52 -0.45
C LEU A 22 8.89 -24.38 -1.96
N GLN A 23 9.89 -24.50 -2.83
CA GLN A 23 9.68 -24.32 -4.27
C GLN A 23 8.69 -25.32 -4.87
N ALA A 24 8.81 -26.61 -4.53
CA ALA A 24 7.90 -27.63 -5.02
C ALA A 24 6.42 -27.36 -4.65
N PRO A 25 6.07 -27.12 -3.37
CA PRO A 25 4.68 -26.80 -3.02
C PRO A 25 4.21 -25.46 -3.59
N ILE A 26 5.07 -24.43 -3.67
CA ILE A 26 4.71 -23.16 -4.32
C ILE A 26 4.34 -23.37 -5.79
N ASN A 27 5.15 -24.13 -6.54
CA ASN A 27 4.89 -24.43 -7.95
C ASN A 27 3.62 -25.28 -8.13
N LEU A 28 3.37 -26.23 -7.23
CA LEU A 28 2.13 -27.02 -7.24
C LEU A 28 0.90 -26.13 -7.08
N ILE A 29 0.88 -25.27 -6.07
CA ILE A 29 -0.24 -24.36 -5.81
C ILE A 29 -0.41 -23.39 -6.98
N ARG A 30 0.68 -22.83 -7.49
CA ARG A 30 0.67 -21.94 -8.67
C ARG A 30 -0.01 -22.62 -9.87
N ASN A 31 0.43 -23.84 -10.20
CA ASN A 31 -0.14 -24.62 -11.30
C ASN A 31 -1.63 -24.92 -11.13
N VAL A 32 -2.12 -25.09 -9.90
CA VAL A 32 -3.55 -25.27 -9.63
C VAL A 32 -4.31 -23.98 -9.96
N PHE A 33 -3.85 -22.83 -9.45
CA PHE A 33 -4.49 -21.53 -9.68
C PHE A 33 -4.45 -21.09 -11.14
N ASP A 34 -3.33 -21.30 -11.84
CA ASP A 34 -3.19 -20.92 -13.25
C ASP A 34 -4.17 -21.67 -14.18
N ARG A 35 -4.79 -22.76 -13.70
CA ARG A 35 -5.82 -23.53 -14.43
C ARG A 35 -7.25 -23.17 -14.02
N GLN A 36 -7.42 -22.39 -12.95
CA GLN A 36 -8.72 -21.95 -12.49
C GLN A 36 -9.14 -20.66 -13.23
N PHE A 37 -10.44 -20.45 -13.34
CA PHE A 37 -11.02 -19.23 -13.89
C PHE A 37 -12.26 -18.81 -13.10
N LEU A 38 -12.54 -17.51 -13.09
CA LEU A 38 -13.73 -16.92 -12.51
C LEU A 38 -14.35 -16.00 -13.55
N LYS A 39 -15.62 -16.24 -13.93
CA LYS A 39 -16.33 -15.45 -14.96
C LYS A 39 -15.52 -15.30 -16.25
N ASP A 40 -15.02 -16.43 -16.77
CA ASP A 40 -14.20 -16.52 -17.98
C ASP A 40 -12.83 -15.82 -17.92
N GLU A 41 -12.41 -15.32 -16.74
CA GLU A 41 -11.08 -14.78 -16.51
C GLU A 41 -10.20 -15.77 -15.74
N LEU A 42 -8.98 -16.01 -16.23
CA LEU A 42 -7.98 -16.83 -15.54
C LEU A 42 -7.48 -16.12 -14.27
N PHE A 43 -7.28 -16.89 -13.20
CA PHE A 43 -6.56 -16.36 -12.05
C PHE A 43 -5.11 -16.04 -12.42
N LYS A 44 -4.61 -14.93 -11.89
CA LYS A 44 -3.21 -14.53 -12.03
C LYS A 44 -2.47 -14.81 -10.74
N THR A 45 -1.35 -15.50 -10.86
CA THR A 45 -0.41 -15.71 -9.77
C THR A 45 0.78 -14.76 -9.92
N PHE A 46 1.36 -14.36 -8.80
CA PHE A 46 2.52 -13.47 -8.76
C PHE A 46 3.66 -14.13 -8.01
N THR A 47 4.89 -13.83 -8.42
CA THR A 47 6.08 -14.17 -7.64
C THR A 47 6.18 -13.25 -6.43
N ALA A 48 6.85 -13.74 -5.39
CA ALA A 48 7.22 -12.88 -4.26
C ALA A 48 8.13 -11.75 -4.75
N ALA A 49 8.04 -10.60 -4.09
CA ALA A 49 8.94 -9.48 -4.33
C ALA A 49 10.40 -9.90 -4.11
N SER A 50 11.27 -9.50 -5.03
CA SER A 50 12.72 -9.62 -4.92
C SER A 50 13.28 -8.66 -3.87
N GLU A 51 14.51 -8.92 -3.41
CA GLU A 51 15.22 -8.03 -2.49
C GLU A 51 15.35 -6.62 -3.08
N THR A 52 15.66 -6.51 -4.37
CA THR A 52 15.74 -5.22 -5.08
C THR A 52 14.41 -4.48 -5.13
N GLU A 53 13.29 -5.18 -5.30
CA GLU A 53 11.96 -4.53 -5.24
C GLU A 53 11.65 -4.01 -3.83
N MET A 54 12.03 -4.77 -2.80
CA MET A 54 11.91 -4.34 -1.41
C MET A 54 12.82 -3.14 -1.09
N GLU A 55 14.04 -3.11 -1.64
CA GLU A 55 14.97 -1.98 -1.51
C GLU A 55 14.39 -0.72 -2.17
N ARG A 56 13.85 -0.82 -3.39
CA ARG A 56 13.22 0.30 -4.10
C ARG A 56 12.01 0.88 -3.36
N LEU A 57 11.20 0.02 -2.74
CA LEU A 57 10.12 0.49 -1.86
C LEU A 57 10.68 1.36 -0.74
N TRP A 58 11.83 0.96 -0.20
CA TRP A 58 12.46 1.66 0.90
C TRP A 58 13.12 2.98 0.49
N GLU A 59 13.80 3.00 -0.66
CA GLU A 59 14.29 4.22 -1.30
C GLU A 59 13.15 5.23 -1.52
N THR A 60 11.96 4.74 -1.89
CA THR A 60 10.78 5.59 -2.08
C THR A 60 10.31 6.22 -0.76
N MET A 61 10.31 5.45 0.33
CA MET A 61 9.95 5.97 1.66
C MET A 61 11.00 6.96 2.18
N GLN A 62 12.27 6.74 1.85
CA GLN A 62 13.37 7.64 2.18
C GLN A 62 13.29 9.01 1.46
N LEU A 63 12.49 9.13 0.39
CA LEU A 63 12.19 10.43 -0.22
C LEU A 63 11.38 11.35 0.71
N VAL A 64 10.63 10.75 1.64
CA VAL A 64 9.79 11.46 2.62
C VAL A 64 10.55 11.65 3.93
N ASP A 65 11.20 10.60 4.43
CA ASP A 65 11.94 10.60 5.68
C ASP A 65 13.21 9.76 5.50
N ASP A 66 14.37 10.40 5.41
CA ASP A 66 15.66 9.74 5.15
C ASP A 66 16.18 8.91 6.35
N SER A 67 15.57 9.07 7.53
CA SER A 67 15.91 8.30 8.73
C SER A 67 15.34 6.88 8.75
N VAL A 68 14.47 6.58 7.79
CA VAL A 68 13.70 5.35 7.68
C VAL A 68 14.58 4.23 7.10
N THR A 69 14.69 3.10 7.81
CA THR A 69 15.59 1.95 7.54
C THR A 69 14.83 0.63 7.49
N ASN A 70 15.34 -0.38 6.78
CA ASN A 70 14.65 -1.67 6.61
C ASN A 70 14.39 -2.44 7.94
N GLU A 71 14.86 -1.91 9.07
CA GLU A 71 14.58 -2.34 10.43
C GLU A 71 13.30 -1.72 11.04
N ASP A 72 12.72 -0.69 10.41
CA ASP A 72 11.44 -0.05 10.77
C ASP A 72 10.23 -0.92 10.36
N ARG A 73 10.19 -2.15 10.89
CA ARG A 73 9.26 -3.22 10.49
C ARG A 73 7.94 -3.23 11.27
N THR A 74 7.69 -2.25 12.12
CA THR A 74 6.51 -2.22 13.00
C THR A 74 5.83 -0.86 12.96
N ALA A 75 4.52 -0.83 13.23
CA ALA A 75 3.78 0.42 13.36
C ALA A 75 4.40 1.35 14.42
N GLU A 76 4.96 0.79 15.49
CA GLU A 76 5.62 1.57 16.54
C GLU A 76 6.90 2.24 16.05
N HIS A 77 7.74 1.52 15.29
CA HIS A 77 8.92 2.12 14.67
C HIS A 77 8.54 3.28 13.76
N ILE A 78 7.47 3.11 12.98
CA ILE A 78 6.97 4.14 12.05
C ILE A 78 6.40 5.36 12.79
N ARG A 79 5.72 5.17 13.93
CA ARG A 79 5.22 6.29 14.76
C ARG A 79 6.34 7.18 15.30
N GLN A 80 7.52 6.62 15.51
CA GLN A 80 8.68 7.34 16.02
C GLN A 80 9.41 8.15 14.94
N ARG A 81 8.87 8.22 13.70
CA ARG A 81 9.44 8.93 12.55
C ARG A 81 8.67 10.22 12.26
N PRO A 82 9.12 11.40 12.75
CA PRO A 82 8.31 12.61 12.70
C PRO A 82 8.02 13.12 11.29
N LEU A 83 8.97 13.00 10.35
CA LEU A 83 8.74 13.47 8.98
C LEU A 83 7.71 12.59 8.27
N LEU A 84 7.75 11.28 8.53
CA LEU A 84 6.76 10.35 8.01
C LEU A 84 5.37 10.57 8.62
N GLN A 85 5.27 10.89 9.93
CA GLN A 85 4.00 11.27 10.55
C GLN A 85 3.43 12.56 9.95
N ASN A 86 4.27 13.59 9.76
CA ASN A 86 3.88 14.82 9.10
C ASN A 86 3.37 14.56 7.67
N PHE A 87 3.99 13.64 6.94
CA PHE A 87 3.52 13.24 5.61
C PHE A 87 2.17 12.52 5.65
N PHE A 88 1.94 11.63 6.60
CA PHE A 88 0.65 10.96 6.76
C PHE A 88 -0.46 11.96 7.05
N GLU A 89 -0.24 12.92 7.95
CA GLU A 89 -1.21 13.97 8.26
C GLU A 89 -1.45 14.91 7.07
N HIS A 90 -0.39 15.22 6.30
CA HIS A 90 -0.47 16.17 5.20
C HIS A 90 -1.09 15.60 3.91
N CYS A 91 -0.67 14.39 3.51
CA CYS A 91 -0.96 13.83 2.18
C CYS A 91 -1.84 12.60 2.21
N CYS A 92 -2.01 11.95 3.35
CA CYS A 92 -2.72 10.69 3.42
C CYS A 92 -4.14 10.87 3.97
N THR A 93 -5.02 9.96 3.61
CA THR A 93 -6.33 9.82 4.24
C THR A 93 -6.56 8.34 4.45
N ALA A 94 -6.54 7.95 5.72
CA ALA A 94 -6.90 6.62 6.17
C ALA A 94 -8.39 6.59 6.50
N ARG A 95 -9.08 5.64 5.89
CA ARG A 95 -10.49 5.30 6.07
C ARG A 95 -10.58 3.84 6.49
N HIS A 96 -11.76 3.38 6.90
CA HIS A 96 -11.98 2.00 7.28
C HIS A 96 -11.71 1.01 6.13
N TYR A 97 -12.05 1.39 4.90
CA TYR A 97 -11.90 0.54 3.70
C TYR A 97 -10.91 1.05 2.66
N SER A 98 -10.30 2.22 2.88
CA SER A 98 -9.36 2.78 1.91
C SER A 98 -8.22 3.52 2.57
N PHE A 99 -7.09 3.57 1.87
CA PHE A 99 -5.97 4.42 2.21
C PHE A 99 -5.55 5.15 0.95
N THR A 100 -5.65 6.46 0.96
CA THR A 100 -5.32 7.29 -0.20
C THR A 100 -4.13 8.18 0.11
N ILE A 101 -3.25 8.35 -0.89
CA ILE A 101 -2.14 9.30 -0.85
C ILE A 101 -2.38 10.29 -1.98
N LYS A 102 -2.57 11.57 -1.63
CA LYS A 102 -2.66 12.67 -2.59
C LYS A 102 -1.76 13.80 -2.11
N LYS A 103 -0.76 14.15 -2.91
CA LYS A 103 0.10 15.33 -2.66
C LYS A 103 -0.75 16.60 -2.56
N CYS A 104 -0.21 17.67 -1.98
CA CYS A 104 -0.98 18.91 -1.82
C CYS A 104 -1.01 19.77 -3.10
N GLY A 105 -0.07 19.56 -4.03
CA GLY A 105 0.04 20.36 -5.26
C GLY A 105 0.86 21.65 -5.11
N GLU A 106 1.16 22.08 -3.89
CA GLU A 106 1.95 23.28 -3.63
C GLU A 106 3.41 23.12 -4.09
N PRO A 107 3.90 23.93 -5.06
CA PRO A 107 5.25 23.81 -5.58
C PRO A 107 6.35 23.98 -4.52
N ALA A 108 6.10 24.78 -3.49
CA ALA A 108 7.05 25.03 -2.40
C ALA A 108 6.91 24.02 -1.23
N CYS A 109 6.09 22.98 -1.35
CA CYS A 109 5.87 22.03 -0.27
C CYS A 109 7.13 21.20 0.03
N THR A 110 7.67 21.38 1.23
CA THR A 110 8.83 20.61 1.72
C THR A 110 8.47 19.20 2.19
N ILE A 111 7.18 18.93 2.46
CA ILE A 111 6.72 17.64 2.99
C ILE A 111 6.56 16.60 1.87
N CYS A 112 5.85 16.93 0.79
CA CYS A 112 5.52 15.95 -0.25
C CYS A 112 6.19 16.20 -1.61
N ARG A 113 6.89 17.34 -1.74
CA ARG A 113 7.48 17.84 -2.99
C ARG A 113 6.42 18.04 -4.10
N PRO A 114 6.73 18.75 -5.19
CA PRO A 114 5.77 18.91 -6.28
C PRO A 114 5.29 17.56 -6.87
N PRO A 115 4.05 17.49 -7.37
CA PRO A 115 3.63 16.40 -8.24
C PRO A 115 4.51 16.30 -9.49
N CYS A 116 4.72 15.08 -9.98
CA CYS A 116 5.49 14.87 -11.22
C CYS A 116 4.66 15.05 -12.49
N CYS A 117 3.33 15.11 -12.38
CA CYS A 117 2.42 15.34 -13.50
C CYS A 117 2.23 16.85 -13.77
N LEU A 118 1.60 17.17 -14.90
CA LEU A 118 1.26 18.54 -15.23
C LEU A 118 0.24 19.09 -14.22
N PRO A 119 0.26 20.41 -13.92
CA PRO A 119 -0.72 21.03 -13.03
C PRO A 119 -2.17 20.77 -13.46
N GLU A 120 -2.44 20.86 -14.77
CA GLU A 120 -3.76 20.64 -15.35
C GLU A 120 -4.29 19.21 -15.12
N ASP A 121 -3.41 18.21 -15.20
CA ASP A 121 -3.77 16.81 -14.89
C ASP A 121 -3.98 16.64 -13.38
N PHE A 122 -3.18 17.32 -12.57
CA PHE A 122 -3.24 17.21 -11.11
C PHE A 122 -4.51 17.81 -10.53
N GLU A 123 -4.97 18.94 -11.08
CA GLU A 123 -6.21 19.61 -10.66
C GLU A 123 -7.45 18.74 -10.86
N GLN A 124 -7.44 17.86 -11.87
CA GLN A 124 -8.53 16.92 -12.15
C GLN A 124 -8.55 15.72 -11.19
N LEU A 125 -7.47 15.48 -10.44
CA LEU A 125 -7.41 14.39 -9.48
C LEU A 125 -8.13 14.79 -8.19
N HIS A 126 -9.18 14.07 -7.84
CA HIS A 126 -9.84 14.21 -6.54
C HIS A 126 -9.54 13.01 -5.63
N ARG A 127 -9.70 13.20 -4.31
CA ARG A 127 -9.61 12.08 -3.37
C ARG A 127 -10.75 11.10 -3.63
N LEU A 128 -10.52 9.83 -3.33
CA LEU A 128 -11.56 8.81 -3.42
C LEU A 128 -12.70 9.20 -2.47
N PRO A 129 -13.95 9.32 -2.96
CA PRO A 129 -15.09 9.62 -2.10
C PRO A 129 -15.44 8.41 -1.23
N ASP A 130 -15.92 8.69 -0.03
CA ASP A 130 -16.51 7.71 0.88
C ASP A 130 -17.93 7.37 0.39
N PRO A 131 -18.39 6.10 0.46
CA PRO A 131 -19.75 5.72 0.10
C PRO A 131 -20.79 6.54 0.87
N GLN A 132 -21.75 7.13 0.15
CA GLN A 132 -22.86 7.90 0.75
C GLN A 132 -24.19 7.27 0.36
N PRO A 133 -25.13 7.06 1.30
CA PRO A 133 -26.45 6.52 0.98
C PRO A 133 -27.22 7.48 0.07
N GLY A 134 -27.92 6.91 -0.90
CA GLY A 134 -28.92 7.58 -1.73
C GLY A 134 -30.32 7.46 -1.12
N GLU A 135 -31.30 8.13 -1.74
CA GLU A 135 -32.70 8.08 -1.33
C GLU A 135 -33.40 6.76 -1.69
N ASP A 136 -32.80 5.99 -2.60
CA ASP A 136 -33.36 4.80 -3.24
C ASP A 136 -32.83 3.49 -2.67
N MET A 137 -32.34 3.50 -1.42
CA MET A 137 -31.70 2.35 -0.73
C MET A 137 -30.42 1.84 -1.42
N HIS A 138 -29.87 2.58 -2.38
CA HIS A 138 -28.58 2.30 -3.00
C HIS A 138 -27.56 3.38 -2.59
N TYR A 139 -26.27 3.08 -2.73
CA TYR A 139 -25.24 4.11 -2.60
C TYR A 139 -25.24 5.02 -3.82
N LYS A 140 -24.93 6.30 -3.60
CA LYS A 140 -24.70 7.26 -4.68
C LYS A 140 -23.58 6.78 -5.60
N SER A 141 -23.71 7.10 -6.88
CA SER A 141 -22.71 6.75 -7.90
C SER A 141 -21.36 7.42 -7.63
N PHE A 142 -20.29 6.82 -8.14
CA PHE A 142 -18.95 7.41 -8.04
C PHE A 142 -18.90 8.78 -8.71
N GLU A 143 -19.48 8.91 -9.91
CA GLU A 143 -19.51 10.14 -10.69
C GLU A 143 -20.20 11.28 -9.94
N GLU A 144 -21.25 10.97 -9.17
CA GLU A 144 -21.93 11.96 -8.34
C GLU A 144 -21.05 12.44 -7.18
N LEU A 145 -20.25 11.55 -6.59
CA LEU A 145 -19.46 11.85 -5.39
C LEU A 145 -18.05 12.34 -5.70
N TYR A 146 -17.49 12.03 -6.86
CA TYR A 146 -16.12 12.37 -7.20
C TYR A 146 -15.91 13.89 -7.21
N GLY A 147 -14.90 14.35 -6.47
CA GLY A 147 -14.63 15.78 -6.28
C GLY A 147 -15.41 16.46 -5.16
N LYS A 148 -16.34 15.76 -4.50
CA LYS A 148 -17.05 16.26 -3.31
C LYS A 148 -16.35 15.81 -2.03
N ALA A 149 -16.46 16.63 -0.99
CA ALA A 149 -16.03 16.24 0.35
C ALA A 149 -17.03 15.24 0.95
N THR A 150 -16.54 14.09 1.37
CA THR A 150 -17.31 13.00 1.98
C THR A 150 -16.73 12.62 3.34
N THR A 151 -17.54 11.99 4.19
CA THR A 151 -17.09 11.42 5.47
C THR A 151 -17.66 10.02 5.66
N GLU A 152 -17.01 9.21 6.50
CA GLU A 152 -17.43 7.82 6.80
C GLU A 152 -18.62 7.73 7.77
N ASP A 153 -19.07 8.85 8.35
CA ASP A 153 -20.03 8.88 9.45
C ASP A 153 -21.40 8.26 9.10
N GLN A 154 -21.67 8.02 7.81
CA GLN A 154 -22.94 7.53 7.30
C GLN A 154 -22.94 6.06 6.86
N ILE A 155 -21.81 5.33 7.01
CA ILE A 155 -21.71 3.92 6.55
C ILE A 155 -22.35 2.94 7.56
N PHE A 156 -22.53 3.33 8.83
CA PHE A 156 -23.04 2.48 9.91
C PHE A 156 -24.37 2.93 10.53
N ALA A 157 -25.19 3.70 9.80
CA ALA A 157 -26.53 4.08 10.27
C ALA A 157 -27.55 2.94 10.10
#